data_AF-A0A231HHC6-F1
#
_entry.id   AF-A0A231HHC6-F1
#
_cell.length_a   1.000
_cell.length_b   1.000
_cell.length_c   1.000
_cell.angle_alpha   90.00
_cell.angle_beta   90.00
_cell.angle_gamma   90.00
#
_symmetry.space_group_name_H-M   'P 1'
#
loop_
_entity.id
_entity.type
_entity.pdbx_description
1 polymer ?
#
loop_
_entity_poly.entity_id
_entity_poly.type
_entity_poly.pdbx_seq_one_letter_code
_entity_poly.pdbx_strand_id
1 'polypeptide(L)'
;MARIEHHIEGPNGSEIKLVAQECFGSGLTRSVDVFALHRASPDQPWRLLDNRPDPAWRSMSVQDYVQTGRSEMLRMVSPAQIMQLIHRLNALQYEDEPIQDVDVAPADPVQLPVNRPRFA
;
A
#
# COMPACT_ATOMS: atom_id res chain seq x y z
N MET A 1 -3.79 -17.57 2.24
CA MET A 1 -2.87 -16.42 2.14
C MET A 1 -3.13 -15.74 0.82
N ALA A 2 -3.73 -14.55 0.87
CA ALA A 2 -3.98 -13.77 -0.33
C ALA A 2 -2.67 -13.17 -0.88
N ARG A 3 -2.58 -13.06 -2.21
CA ARG A 3 -1.45 -12.42 -2.92
C ARG A 3 -1.99 -11.66 -4.12
N ILE A 4 -1.53 -10.43 -4.30
CA ILE A 4 -1.82 -9.63 -5.50
C ILE A 4 -0.50 -9.24 -6.16
N GLU A 5 -0.49 -9.33 -7.49
CA GLU A 5 0.60 -8.85 -8.32
C GLU A 5 0.14 -7.64 -9.14
N HIS A 6 1.03 -6.67 -9.31
CA HIS A 6 0.86 -5.57 -10.22
C HIS A 6 2.10 -5.46 -11.11
N HIS A 7 1.88 -5.62 -12.41
CA HIS A 7 2.92 -5.51 -13.42
C HIS A 7 2.98 -4.08 -13.93
N ILE A 8 4.19 -3.53 -14.00
CA ILE A 8 4.49 -2.20 -14.51
C ILE A 8 5.47 -2.37 -15.65
N GLU A 9 5.07 -1.95 -16.84
CA GLU A 9 5.93 -1.92 -18.01
C GLU A 9 6.79 -0.66 -17.97
N GLY A 10 8.10 -0.86 -18.11
CA GLY A 10 9.08 0.20 -18.20
C GLY A 10 9.47 0.49 -19.65
N PRO A 11 10.30 1.53 -19.87
CA PRO A 11 10.84 1.83 -21.18
C PRO A 11 11.73 0.66 -21.67
N ASN A 12 11.77 0.47 -22.98
CA ASN A 12 12.63 -0.51 -23.67
C ASN A 12 12.36 -1.98 -23.30
N GLY A 13 11.14 -2.32 -22.88
CA GLY A 13 10.77 -3.70 -22.53
C GLY A 13 11.29 -4.17 -21.16
N SER A 14 11.77 -3.24 -20.34
CA SER A 14 11.98 -3.51 -18.92
C SER A 14 10.65 -3.72 -18.22
N GLU A 15 10.64 -4.54 -17.17
CA GLU A 15 9.42 -4.82 -16.42
C GLU A 15 9.69 -4.86 -14.93
N ILE A 16 8.70 -4.37 -14.18
CA ILE A 16 8.66 -4.44 -12.73
C ILE A 16 7.41 -5.20 -12.32
N LYS A 17 7.57 -6.17 -11.42
CA LYS A 17 6.47 -6.87 -10.76
C LYS A 17 6.45 -6.48 -9.29
N LEU A 18 5.43 -5.73 -8.89
CA LEU A 18 5.16 -5.41 -7.48
C LEU A 18 4.23 -6.46 -6.90
N VAL A 19 4.59 -7.05 -5.77
CA VAL A 19 3.84 -8.12 -5.11
C VAL A 19 3.49 -7.69 -3.70
N ALA A 20 2.23 -7.82 -3.32
CA ALA A 20 1.77 -7.74 -1.93
C ALA A 20 1.24 -9.11 -1.52
N GLN A 21 1.73 -9.61 -0.40
CA GLN A 21 1.40 -10.93 0.12
C GLN A 21 0.97 -10.83 1.58
N GLU A 22 -0.10 -11.55 1.89
CA GLU A 22 -0.54 -11.75 3.26
C GLU A 22 0.37 -12.76 3.98
N CYS A 23 0.82 -12.38 5.17
CA CYS A 23 1.67 -13.19 6.04
C CYS A 23 1.02 -13.27 7.44
N PHE A 24 1.26 -14.37 8.14
CA PHE A 24 0.80 -14.57 9.51
C PHE A 24 1.98 -15.00 10.38
N GLY A 25 2.23 -14.25 11.45
CA GLY A 25 3.25 -14.59 12.45
C GLY A 25 2.76 -15.68 13.42
N SER A 26 3.63 -16.10 14.34
CA SER A 26 3.30 -17.14 15.35
C SER A 26 2.13 -16.78 16.26
N GLY A 27 1.77 -15.49 16.38
CA GLY A 27 0.60 -15.00 17.12
C GLY A 27 -0.67 -14.86 16.28
N LEU A 28 -0.70 -15.35 15.04
CA LEU A 28 -1.80 -15.21 14.07
C LEU A 28 -2.18 -13.75 13.72
N THR A 29 -1.37 -12.78 14.12
CA THR A 29 -1.51 -11.40 13.66
C THR A 29 -1.18 -11.34 12.18
N ARG A 30 -2.17 -10.87 11.39
CA ARG A 30 -2.00 -10.63 9.97
C ARG A 30 -1.02 -9.48 9.73
N SER A 31 -0.08 -9.69 8.82
CA SER A 31 0.81 -8.66 8.29
C SER A 31 0.82 -8.72 6.76
N VAL A 32 1.21 -7.63 6.12
CA VAL A 32 1.39 -7.57 4.66
C VAL A 32 2.86 -7.39 4.36
N ASP A 33 3.42 -8.29 3.57
CA ASP A 33 4.75 -8.15 3.00
C ASP A 33 4.64 -7.59 1.58
N VAL A 34 5.55 -6.68 1.22
CA VAL A 34 5.60 -6.04 -0.11
C VAL A 34 7.02 -6.10 -0.64
N PHE A 35 7.16 -6.67 -1.83
CA PHE A 35 8.44 -6.75 -2.53
C PHE A 35 8.25 -6.50 -4.02
N ALA A 36 9.33 -6.10 -4.70
CA ALA A 36 9.33 -5.83 -6.13
C ALA A 36 10.41 -6.64 -6.83
N LEU A 37 10.06 -7.21 -7.98
CA LEU A 37 10.99 -7.87 -8.89
C LEU A 37 11.19 -6.98 -10.12
N HIS A 38 12.38 -7.01 -10.70
CA HIS A 38 12.70 -6.30 -11.93
C HIS A 38 13.40 -7.23 -12.91
N ARG A 39 13.10 -7.08 -14.20
CA ARG A 39 13.90 -7.63 -15.31
C ARG A 39 14.14 -6.54 -16.35
N ALA A 40 15.36 -6.46 -16.89
CA ALA A 40 15.72 -5.41 -17.84
C ALA A 40 15.17 -5.67 -19.26
N SER A 41 14.87 -6.93 -19.59
CA SER A 41 14.20 -7.35 -20.82
C SER A 41 13.43 -8.66 -20.57
N PRO A 42 12.52 -9.06 -21.48
CA PRO A 42 11.73 -10.29 -21.31
C PRO A 42 12.57 -11.56 -21.18
N ASP A 43 13.76 -11.57 -21.81
CA ASP A 43 14.68 -12.72 -21.83
C ASP A 43 15.56 -12.80 -20.57
N GLN A 44 15.56 -11.76 -19.73
CA GLN A 44 16.33 -11.75 -18.49
C GLN A 44 15.54 -12.30 -17.32
N PRO A 45 16.21 -12.96 -16.36
CA PRO A 45 15.55 -13.45 -15.15
C PRO A 45 15.06 -12.30 -14.28
N TRP A 46 13.97 -12.54 -13.54
CA TRP A 46 13.51 -11.64 -12.50
C TRP A 46 14.52 -11.56 -11.36
N ARG A 47 14.89 -10.34 -10.97
CA ARG A 47 15.74 -10.03 -9.82
C ARG A 47 14.92 -9.33 -8.75
N LEU A 48 15.06 -9.76 -7.50
CA LEU A 48 14.49 -9.05 -6.35
C LEU A 48 15.19 -7.70 -6.19
N LEU A 49 14.40 -6.63 -6.09
CA LEU A 49 14.91 -5.29 -5.78
C LEU A 49 15.24 -5.19 -4.30
N ASP A 50 16.39 -4.60 -4.00
CA ASP A 50 16.77 -4.33 -2.60
C ASP A 50 15.79 -3.31 -1.98
N ASN A 51 15.33 -3.61 -0.77
CA ASN A 51 14.45 -2.76 0.01
C ASN A 51 15.19 -1.94 1.08
N ARG A 52 16.51 -2.12 1.21
CA ARG A 52 17.35 -1.36 2.14
C ARG A 52 17.84 -0.06 1.50
N PRO A 53 17.82 1.07 2.23
CA PRO A 53 18.45 2.31 1.78
C PRO A 53 19.98 2.19 1.82
N ASP A 54 20.68 3.14 1.19
CA ASP A 54 22.15 3.22 1.24
C ASP A 54 22.64 3.30 2.70
N PRO A 55 23.67 2.54 3.13
CA PRO A 55 24.13 2.55 4.53
C PRO A 55 24.46 3.95 5.09
N ALA A 56 24.92 4.87 4.25
CA ALA A 56 25.28 6.24 4.60
C ALA A 56 24.14 7.26 4.39
N TRP A 57 22.90 6.81 4.11
CA TRP A 57 21.76 7.68 3.76
C TRP A 57 21.49 8.81 4.76
N ARG A 58 21.82 8.61 6.04
CA ARG A 58 21.63 9.61 7.11
C ARG A 58 22.53 10.83 6.98
N SER A 59 23.67 10.67 6.33
CA SER A 59 24.65 11.75 6.11
C SER A 59 24.48 12.43 4.75
N MET A 60 23.57 11.93 3.91
CA MET A 60 23.32 12.46 2.58
C MET A 60 22.47 13.73 2.63
N SER A 61 22.65 14.60 1.62
CA SER A 61 21.67 15.66 1.39
C SER A 61 20.32 15.06 1.00
N VAL A 62 19.24 15.83 1.15
CA VAL A 62 17.91 15.39 0.71
C VAL A 62 17.90 15.04 -0.78
N GLN A 63 18.62 15.80 -1.60
CA GLN A 63 18.70 15.55 -3.04
C GLN A 63 19.40 14.22 -3.35
N ASP A 64 20.55 13.97 -2.72
CA ASP A 64 21.31 12.73 -2.92
C ASP A 64 20.54 11.52 -2.39
N TYR A 65 19.82 11.70 -1.28
CA TYR A 65 18.93 10.67 -0.74
C TYR A 65 17.85 10.28 -1.74
N VAL A 66 17.18 11.27 -2.36
CA VAL A 66 16.12 11.01 -3.34
C VAL A 66 16.66 10.29 -4.58
N GLN A 67 17.85 10.66 -5.05
CA GLN A 67 18.43 10.10 -6.27
C GLN A 67 19.09 8.72 -6.05
N THR A 68 19.81 8.55 -4.96
CA THR A 68 20.69 7.39 -4.75
C THR A 68 20.55 6.74 -3.38
N GLY A 69 20.20 7.50 -2.34
CA GLY A 69 20.10 6.96 -0.98
C GLY A 69 18.87 6.09 -0.71
N ARG A 70 17.81 6.23 -1.51
CA ARG A 70 16.62 5.36 -1.45
C ARG A 70 16.93 3.94 -1.90
N SER A 71 16.21 2.98 -1.33
CA SER A 71 16.29 1.59 -1.75
C SER A 71 15.98 1.42 -3.25
N GLU A 72 16.51 0.37 -3.87
CA GLU A 72 16.24 0.11 -5.30
C GLU A 72 14.73 0.02 -5.56
N MET A 73 13.99 -0.63 -4.66
CA MET A 73 12.53 -0.70 -4.73
C MET A 73 11.89 0.68 -4.74
N LEU A 74 12.29 1.60 -3.84
CA LEU A 74 11.69 2.94 -3.73
C LEU A 74 12.19 3.94 -4.79
N ARG A 75 13.23 3.58 -5.56
CA ARG A 75 13.65 4.32 -6.76
C ARG A 75 12.87 3.89 -8.00
N MET A 76 12.43 2.63 -8.05
CA MET A 76 11.69 2.07 -9.20
C MET A 76 10.17 2.12 -9.03
N VAL A 77 9.66 2.02 -7.81
CA VAL A 77 8.23 1.96 -7.50
C VAL A 77 7.85 3.14 -6.60
N SER A 78 6.77 3.83 -6.97
CA SER A 78 6.27 4.94 -6.16
C SER A 78 5.58 4.44 -4.89
N PRO A 79 5.66 5.19 -3.77
CA PRO A 79 4.90 4.87 -2.56
C PRO A 79 3.39 4.74 -2.80
N ALA A 80 2.84 5.51 -3.75
CA ALA A 80 1.43 5.44 -4.11
C ALA A 80 1.04 4.06 -4.67
N GLN A 81 1.86 3.48 -5.56
CA GLN A 81 1.62 2.14 -6.10
C GLN A 81 1.67 1.06 -5.01
N ILE A 82 2.59 1.19 -4.06
CA ILE A 82 2.68 0.29 -2.90
C ILE A 82 1.38 0.35 -2.08
N MET A 83 0.94 1.57 -1.73
CA MET A 83 -0.29 1.76 -0.96
C MET A 83 -1.54 1.27 -1.69
N GLN A 84 -1.63 1.48 -3.00
CA GLN A 84 -2.72 0.95 -3.83
C GLN A 84 -2.74 -0.58 -3.81
N LEU A 85 -1.58 -1.23 -3.91
CA LEU A 85 -1.50 -2.69 -3.90
C LEU A 85 -1.89 -3.27 -2.54
N ILE A 86 -1.44 -2.66 -1.45
CA ILE A 86 -1.84 -3.04 -0.08
C ILE A 86 -3.36 -2.86 0.10
N HIS A 87 -3.91 -1.73 -0.36
CA HIS A 87 -5.35 -1.49 -0.28
C HIS A 87 -6.15 -2.55 -1.04
N ARG A 88 -5.73 -2.90 -2.27
CA ARG A 88 -6.34 -3.99 -3.04
C ARG A 88 -6.27 -5.33 -2.32
N LEU A 89 -5.13 -5.65 -1.69
CA LEU A 89 -4.98 -6.89 -0.92
C LEU A 89 -5.92 -6.93 0.27
N ASN A 90 -6.13 -5.80 0.95
CA ASN A 90 -7.08 -5.70 2.05
C ASN A 90 -8.53 -5.77 1.58
N ALA A 91 -8.85 -5.25 0.40
CA ALA A 91 -10.20 -5.31 -0.16
C ALA A 91 -10.67 -6.75 -0.39
N LEU A 92 -9.76 -7.67 -0.75
CA LEU A 92 -10.06 -9.10 -0.87
C LEU A 92 -10.55 -9.74 0.44
N GLN A 93 -10.34 -9.09 1.60
CA GLN A 93 -10.84 -9.60 2.88
C GLN A 93 -12.33 -9.32 3.10
N TYR A 94 -12.94 -8.43 2.30
CA TYR A 94 -14.32 -7.98 2.48
C TYR A 94 -15.27 -8.53 1.41
N GLU A 95 -14.77 -9.32 0.45
CA GLU A 95 -15.62 -9.91 -0.59
C GLU A 95 -16.44 -11.12 -0.10
N ASP A 96 -16.20 -11.61 1.13
CA ASP A 96 -16.85 -12.80 1.69
C ASP A 96 -18.00 -12.52 2.69
N GLU A 97 -18.26 -11.26 3.07
CA GLU A 97 -19.37 -10.94 3.98
C GLU A 97 -20.53 -10.31 3.19
N PRO A 98 -21.70 -10.98 3.06
CA PRO A 98 -22.88 -10.30 2.57
C PRO A 98 -23.18 -9.14 3.53
N ILE A 99 -23.34 -7.93 2.98
CA ILE A 99 -23.85 -6.78 3.73
C ILE A 99 -25.20 -7.23 4.29
N GLN A 100 -25.23 -7.61 5.57
CA GLN A 100 -26.48 -7.70 6.29
C GLN A 100 -26.99 -6.28 6.36
N ASP A 101 -28.14 -6.02 5.73
CA ASP A 101 -28.91 -4.81 5.97
C ASP A 101 -29.06 -4.69 7.48
N VAL A 102 -28.25 -3.82 8.09
CA VAL A 102 -28.43 -3.47 9.49
C VAL A 102 -29.77 -2.76 9.50
N ASP A 103 -30.78 -3.39 10.11
CA ASP A 103 -32.05 -2.77 10.44
C ASP A 103 -31.74 -1.60 11.39
N VAL A 104 -31.38 -0.46 10.81
CA VAL A 104 -31.24 0.80 11.52
C VAL A 104 -32.68 1.20 11.84
N ALA A 105 -33.14 0.78 13.02
CA ALA A 105 -34.35 1.34 13.61
C ALA A 105 -34.27 2.87 13.46
N PRO A 106 -35.32 3.53 12.95
CA PRO A 106 -35.27 4.97 12.70
C PRO A 106 -34.86 5.66 13.99
N ALA A 107 -33.71 6.34 13.95
CA ALA A 107 -33.20 7.06 15.10
C ALA A 107 -34.29 8.02 15.58
N ASP A 108 -34.61 7.96 16.87
CA ASP A 108 -35.51 8.93 17.49
C ASP A 108 -35.02 10.35 17.15
N PRO A 109 -35.90 11.25 16.69
CA PRO A 109 -35.49 12.58 16.28
C PRO A 109 -34.79 13.28 17.44
N VAL A 110 -33.50 13.54 17.27
CA VAL A 110 -32.69 14.30 18.22
C VAL A 110 -33.29 15.69 18.33
N GLN A 111 -33.97 15.97 19.46
CA GLN A 111 -34.42 17.32 19.78
C GLN A 111 -33.19 18.18 20.08
N LEU A 112 -32.76 18.95 19.09
CA LEU A 112 -31.74 19.98 19.28
C LEU A 112 -32.33 21.09 20.17
N PRO A 113 -31.63 21.51 21.23
CA PRO A 113 -32.11 22.62 22.06
C PRO A 113 -32.18 23.89 21.24
N VAL A 114 -33.37 24.52 21.23
CA VAL A 114 -33.62 25.80 20.57
C VAL A 114 -32.75 26.87 21.21
N ASN A 115 -31.71 27.28 20.51
CA ASN A 115 -30.82 28.34 20.95
C ASN A 115 -31.55 29.68 20.81
N ARG A 116 -32.09 30.21 21.92
CA ARG A 116 -32.70 31.55 21.93
C ARG A 116 -31.59 32.59 21.75
N PRO A 117 -31.69 33.50 20.77
CA PRO A 117 -30.72 34.58 20.67
C PRO A 117 -30.87 35.50 21.89
N ARG A 118 -29.78 35.63 22.66
CA ARG A 118 -29.64 36.71 23.64
C ARG A 118 -29.27 37.97 22.86
N PHE A 119 -30.25 38.84 22.64
CA PHE A 119 -29.98 40.25 22.39
C PHE A 119 -30.31 41.04 23.66
N ALA A 120 -29.37 41.92 24.01
CA ALA A 120 -29.42 42.85 25.14
C ALA A 120 -30.51 43.91 24.96
#